data_AF-X1PHZ7-F1
#
_entry.id   AF-X1PHZ7-F1
#
_cell.length_a   1.000
_cell.length_b   1.000
_cell.length_c   1.000
_cell.angle_alpha   90.00
_cell.angle_beta   90.00
_cell.angle_gamma   90.00
#
_symmetry.space_group_name_H-M   'P 1'
#
loop_
_entity.id
_entity.type
_entity.pdbx_description
1 polymer ?
#
loop_
_entity_poly.entity_id
_entity_poly.type
_entity_poly.pdbx_seq_one_letter_code
_entity_poly.pdbx_strand_id
1 'polypeptide(L)'
;MSSLLLLRIIPFIGSGISLILAIIFSALVTKKSRGSRRMEEISNAIFVGSRAYLNQQAKIMLIFFAVLVALLGIMVKFGYLYFASIPAFATGMGFSILIGYVGMWISTTSNARVTHAAKEKGLGEAMNIAITAASASGLLLAVVVLFYTAFWFNILFWWYGRGGVSQIETLHNVVNISVTFVIGASFAAFFMRTGGGIFTKAADMGADYVGKVESGLKEDDYRNPA
;
A
#
# COMPACT_ATOMS: atom_id res chain seq x y z
N MET A 1 -3.68 -22.15 -28.46
CA MET A 1 -2.91 -20.89 -28.43
C MET A 1 -3.74 -19.69 -27.94
N SER A 2 -5.04 -19.64 -28.23
CA SER A 2 -5.97 -18.55 -27.83
C SER A 2 -6.26 -18.44 -26.33
N SER A 3 -6.44 -19.57 -25.62
CA SER A 3 -6.77 -19.57 -24.18
C SER A 3 -5.65 -19.03 -23.29
N LEU A 4 -4.38 -19.34 -23.63
CA LEU A 4 -3.20 -18.95 -22.86
C LEU A 4 -2.85 -17.47 -23.03
N LEU A 5 -3.15 -16.88 -24.20
CA LEU A 5 -3.08 -15.44 -24.44
C LEU A 5 -4.17 -14.69 -23.66
N LEU A 6 -5.40 -15.23 -23.64
CA LEU A 6 -6.51 -14.64 -22.91
C LEU A 6 -6.18 -14.52 -21.40
N LEU A 7 -5.66 -15.60 -20.79
CA LEU A 7 -5.26 -15.62 -19.38
C LEU A 7 -4.16 -14.61 -19.03
N ARG A 8 -3.32 -14.21 -20.01
CA ARG A 8 -2.27 -13.19 -19.81
C ARG A 8 -2.79 -11.77 -19.86
N ILE A 9 -3.89 -11.53 -20.60
CA ILE A 9 -4.44 -10.19 -20.85
C ILE A 9 -5.52 -9.84 -19.82
N ILE A 10 -6.26 -10.84 -19.29
CA ILE A 10 -7.32 -10.64 -18.29
C ILE A 10 -6.86 -9.78 -17.09
N PRO A 11 -5.69 -10.01 -16.47
CA PRO A 11 -5.25 -9.18 -15.35
C PRO A 11 -5.00 -7.71 -15.73
N PHE A 12 -4.58 -7.43 -16.96
CA PHE A 12 -4.41 -6.05 -17.44
C PHE A 12 -5.75 -5.36 -17.64
N ILE A 13 -6.75 -6.07 -18.18
CA ILE A 13 -8.12 -5.54 -18.31
C ILE A 13 -8.70 -5.26 -16.92
N GLY A 14 -8.57 -6.22 -15.99
CA GLY A 14 -9.02 -6.05 -14.60
C GLY A 14 -8.34 -4.86 -13.92
N SER A 15 -7.02 -4.73 -14.06
CA SER A 15 -6.27 -3.57 -13.59
C SER A 15 -6.76 -2.27 -14.21
N GLY A 16 -7.09 -2.23 -15.51
CA GLY A 16 -7.61 -1.05 -16.18
C GLY A 16 -8.97 -0.62 -15.60
N ILE A 17 -9.88 -1.57 -15.42
CA ILE A 17 -11.20 -1.32 -14.82
C ILE A 17 -11.07 -0.82 -13.38
N SER A 18 -10.24 -1.49 -12.56
CA SER A 18 -9.98 -1.07 -11.18
C SER A 18 -9.37 0.32 -11.10
N LEU A 19 -8.49 0.69 -12.03
CA LEU A 19 -7.87 2.01 -12.06
C LEU A 19 -8.89 3.10 -12.38
N ILE A 20 -9.76 2.87 -13.36
CA ILE A 20 -10.84 3.81 -13.72
C ILE A 20 -11.76 4.02 -12.52
N LEU A 21 -12.21 2.93 -11.87
CA LEU A 21 -13.08 3.02 -10.69
C LEU A 21 -12.39 3.73 -9.52
N ALA A 22 -11.10 3.44 -9.28
CA ALA A 22 -10.32 4.11 -8.25
C ALA A 22 -10.23 5.62 -8.48
N ILE A 23 -9.99 6.05 -9.72
CA ILE A 23 -9.92 7.47 -10.09
C ILE A 23 -11.29 8.14 -9.89
N ILE A 24 -12.37 7.48 -10.33
CA ILE A 24 -13.73 8.00 -10.14
C ILE A 24 -14.03 8.19 -8.66
N PHE A 25 -13.78 7.16 -7.82
CA PHE A 25 -14.05 7.23 -6.39
C PHE A 25 -13.18 8.27 -5.68
N SER A 26 -11.90 8.35 -6.03
CA SER A 26 -10.99 9.38 -5.51
C SER A 26 -11.45 10.80 -5.90
N ALA A 27 -11.91 10.99 -7.14
CA ALA A 27 -12.45 12.26 -7.61
C ALA A 27 -13.77 12.63 -6.90
N LEU A 28 -14.67 11.65 -6.66
CA LEU A 28 -15.92 11.86 -5.93
C LEU A 28 -15.66 12.32 -4.48
N VAL A 29 -14.67 11.73 -3.81
CA VAL A 29 -14.25 12.14 -2.46
C VAL A 29 -13.60 13.51 -2.49
N THR A 30 -12.71 13.76 -3.47
CA THR A 30 -11.96 15.02 -3.54
C THR A 30 -12.85 16.24 -3.76
N LYS A 31 -13.96 16.07 -4.50
CA LYS A 31 -14.98 17.11 -4.74
C LYS A 31 -15.76 17.50 -3.48
N LYS A 32 -15.72 16.71 -2.41
CA LYS A 32 -16.40 17.05 -1.15
C LYS A 32 -15.63 18.13 -0.40
N SER A 33 -16.37 19.03 0.24
CA SER A 33 -15.82 20.12 1.05
C SER A 33 -14.99 19.56 2.22
N ARG A 34 -13.84 20.19 2.47
CA ARG A 34 -12.97 19.91 3.62
C ARG A 34 -13.49 20.51 4.94
N GLY A 35 -14.59 21.26 4.89
CA GLY A 35 -15.23 21.85 6.06
C GLY A 35 -14.61 23.19 6.45
N SER A 36 -14.49 23.42 7.76
CA SER A 36 -13.97 24.68 8.29
C SER A 36 -12.44 24.76 8.21
N ARG A 37 -11.90 25.98 8.28
CA ARG A 37 -10.45 26.22 8.35
C ARG A 37 -9.78 25.41 9.48
N ARG A 38 -10.45 25.28 10.62
CA ARG A 38 -9.94 24.49 11.75
C ARG A 38 -9.86 23.00 11.44
N MET A 39 -10.83 22.43 10.71
CA MET A 39 -10.80 21.03 10.28
C MET A 39 -9.65 20.78 9.32
N GLU A 40 -9.41 21.71 8.39
CA GLU A 40 -8.29 21.61 7.46
C GLU A 40 -6.93 21.74 8.15
N GLU A 41 -6.78 22.64 9.12
CA GLU A 41 -5.56 22.75 9.93
C GLU A 41 -5.22 21.45 10.67
N ILE A 42 -6.20 20.83 11.33
CA ILE A 42 -6.02 19.56 12.04
C ILE A 42 -5.68 18.43 11.06
N SER A 43 -6.42 18.31 9.95
CA SER A 43 -6.15 17.31 8.92
C SER A 43 -4.74 17.45 8.33
N ASN A 44 -4.28 18.68 8.11
CA ASN A 44 -2.92 18.95 7.65
C ASN A 44 -1.86 18.58 8.69
N ALA A 45 -2.10 18.83 9.98
CA ALA A 45 -1.18 18.42 11.04
C ALA A 45 -1.03 16.88 11.07
N ILE A 46 -2.15 16.15 10.98
CA ILE A 46 -2.15 14.68 10.87
C ILE A 46 -1.39 14.24 9.62
N PHE A 47 -1.65 14.87 8.46
CA PHE A 47 -0.97 14.54 7.21
C PHE A 47 0.54 14.70 7.29
N VAL A 48 1.02 15.82 7.86
CA VAL A 48 2.45 16.09 8.04
C VAL A 48 3.08 15.07 8.99
N GLY A 49 2.41 14.77 10.11
CA GLY A 49 2.88 13.78 11.09
C GLY A 49 2.97 12.37 10.49
N SER A 50 1.91 11.90 9.83
CA SER A 50 1.90 10.58 9.18
C SER A 50 2.95 10.48 8.08
N ARG A 51 3.14 11.55 7.29
CA ARG A 51 4.18 11.58 6.25
C ARG A 51 5.59 11.55 6.86
N ALA A 52 5.85 12.28 7.93
CA ALA A 52 7.13 12.28 8.63
C ALA A 52 7.45 10.87 9.16
N TYR A 53 6.47 10.20 9.76
CA TYR A 53 6.59 8.83 10.22
C TYR A 53 6.91 7.85 9.08
N LEU A 54 6.12 7.84 7.99
CA LEU A 54 6.36 6.94 6.87
C LEU A 54 7.73 7.18 6.21
N ASN A 55 8.18 8.43 6.12
CA ASN A 55 9.50 8.76 5.60
C ASN A 55 10.61 8.16 6.46
N GLN A 56 10.47 8.24 7.78
CA GLN A 56 11.43 7.65 8.72
C GLN A 56 11.42 6.13 8.64
N GLN A 57 10.23 5.52 8.54
CA GLN A 57 10.07 4.09 8.37
C GLN A 57 10.70 3.60 7.08
N ALA A 58 10.49 4.31 5.96
CA ALA A 58 11.08 3.98 4.67
C ALA A 58 12.62 4.03 4.70
N LYS A 59 13.23 4.98 5.43
CA LYS A 59 14.69 5.03 5.63
C LYS A 59 15.22 3.79 6.34
N ILE A 60 14.55 3.36 7.41
CA ILE A 60 14.96 2.16 8.16
C ILE A 60 14.78 0.93 7.27
N MET A 61 13.66 0.83 6.55
CA MET A 61 13.40 -0.26 5.62
C MET A 61 14.44 -0.35 4.50
N LEU A 62 15.04 0.77 4.07
CA LEU A 62 16.10 0.79 3.06
C LEU A 62 17.38 0.08 3.53
N ILE A 63 17.69 0.14 4.83
CA ILE A 63 18.83 -0.59 5.41
C ILE A 63 18.57 -2.10 5.32
N PHE A 64 17.40 -2.56 5.75
CA PHE A 64 17.01 -3.97 5.64
C PHE A 64 16.93 -4.45 4.20
N PHE A 65 16.44 -3.58 3.30
CA PHE A 65 16.43 -3.85 1.86
C PHE A 65 17.83 -4.13 1.33
N ALA A 66 18.82 -3.29 1.65
CA ALA A 66 20.20 -3.49 1.21
C ALA A 66 20.79 -4.81 1.73
N VAL A 67 20.52 -5.17 2.99
CA VAL A 67 20.96 -6.44 3.58
C VAL A 67 20.34 -7.64 2.85
N LEU A 68 19.04 -7.60 2.58
CA LEU A 68 18.35 -8.69 1.89
C LEU A 68 18.77 -8.81 0.42
N VAL A 69 18.99 -7.69 -0.27
CA VAL A 69 19.54 -7.70 -1.63
C VAL A 69 20.95 -8.31 -1.66
N ALA A 70 21.81 -7.98 -0.69
CA ALA A 70 23.13 -8.58 -0.58
C ALA A 70 23.05 -10.10 -0.34
N LEU A 71 22.14 -10.55 0.56
CA LEU A 71 21.90 -11.97 0.81
C LEU A 71 21.42 -12.69 -0.46
N LEU A 72 20.43 -12.13 -1.17
CA LEU A 72 19.94 -12.67 -2.43
C LEU A 72 21.06 -12.71 -3.49
N GLY A 73 21.93 -11.70 -3.54
CA GLY A 73 23.11 -11.67 -4.42
C GLY A 73 24.09 -12.81 -4.12
N ILE A 74 24.32 -13.14 -2.85
CA ILE A 74 25.12 -14.29 -2.45
C ILE A 74 24.45 -15.58 -2.91
N MET A 75 23.15 -15.74 -2.70
CA MET A 75 22.41 -16.93 -3.13
C MET A 75 22.42 -17.11 -4.66
N VAL A 76 22.37 -16.01 -5.41
CA VAL A 76 22.54 -16.04 -6.88
C VAL A 76 23.94 -16.52 -7.26
N LYS A 77 24.98 -16.05 -6.57
CA LYS A 77 26.38 -16.48 -6.82
C LYS A 77 26.59 -17.97 -6.57
N PHE A 78 25.92 -18.54 -5.57
CA PHE A 78 25.96 -19.98 -5.28
C PHE A 78 25.01 -20.82 -6.14
N GLY A 79 24.26 -20.22 -7.07
CA GLY A 79 23.37 -20.91 -7.99
C GLY A 79 22.03 -21.35 -7.40
N TYR A 80 21.68 -20.89 -6.20
CA TYR A 80 20.38 -21.20 -5.58
C TYR A 80 19.24 -20.35 -6.15
N LEU A 81 19.53 -19.17 -6.71
CA LEU A 81 18.54 -18.25 -7.27
C LEU A 81 18.96 -17.71 -8.63
N TYR A 82 17.97 -17.33 -9.44
CA TYR A 82 18.18 -16.60 -10.69
C TYR A 82 18.47 -15.13 -10.41
N PHE A 83 19.30 -14.49 -11.24
CA PHE A 83 19.58 -13.07 -11.14
C PHE A 83 18.31 -12.19 -11.17
N ALA A 84 17.29 -12.61 -11.93
CA ALA A 84 16.00 -11.93 -12.04
C ALA A 84 15.21 -11.87 -10.71
N SER A 85 15.56 -12.67 -9.71
CA SER A 85 14.94 -12.64 -8.38
C SER A 85 15.27 -11.37 -7.59
N ILE A 86 16.44 -10.77 -7.81
CA ILE A 86 16.84 -9.53 -7.14
C ILE A 86 15.96 -8.33 -7.54
N PRO A 87 15.80 -8.01 -8.85
CA PRO A 87 14.90 -6.94 -9.26
C PRO A 87 13.43 -7.27 -9.00
N ALA A 88 13.03 -8.54 -9.03
CA ALA A 88 11.68 -8.95 -8.65
C ALA A 88 11.39 -8.66 -7.16
N PHE A 89 12.32 -8.99 -6.28
CA PHE A 89 12.23 -8.65 -4.85
C PHE A 89 12.18 -7.12 -4.64
N ALA A 90 13.08 -6.38 -5.28
CA ALA A 90 13.20 -4.94 -5.12
C ALA A 90 11.96 -4.17 -5.57
N THR A 91 11.45 -4.51 -6.76
CA THR A 91 10.23 -3.88 -7.27
C THR A 91 9.02 -4.25 -6.44
N GLY A 92 8.92 -5.50 -5.96
CA GLY A 92 7.82 -5.93 -5.08
C GLY A 92 7.79 -5.16 -3.75
N MET A 93 8.96 -4.98 -3.13
CA MET A 93 9.11 -4.16 -1.94
C MET A 93 8.75 -2.68 -2.20
N GLY A 94 9.23 -2.12 -3.32
CA GLY A 94 8.95 -0.74 -3.72
C GLY A 94 7.46 -0.46 -3.95
N PHE A 95 6.77 -1.32 -4.70
CA PHE A 95 5.33 -1.20 -4.94
C PHE A 95 4.50 -1.34 -3.66
N SER A 96 4.91 -2.23 -2.74
CA SER A 96 4.27 -2.38 -1.44
C SER A 96 4.39 -1.10 -0.59
N ILE A 97 5.58 -0.48 -0.54
CA ILE A 97 5.75 0.81 0.13
C ILE A 97 4.89 1.90 -0.55
N LEU A 98 4.92 1.96 -1.88
CA LEU A 98 4.16 2.94 -2.65
C LEU A 98 2.65 2.90 -2.33
N ILE A 99 2.07 1.70 -2.30
CA ILE A 99 0.64 1.57 -1.99
C ILE A 99 0.32 1.96 -0.55
N GLY A 100 1.24 1.70 0.40
CA GLY A 100 1.13 2.20 1.77
C GLY A 100 1.06 3.73 1.84
N TYR A 101 1.93 4.42 1.09
CA TYR A 101 1.94 5.89 1.01
C TYR A 101 0.66 6.45 0.38
N VAL A 102 0.22 5.85 -0.74
CA VAL A 102 -1.00 6.27 -1.44
C VAL A 102 -2.23 6.07 -0.55
N GLY A 103 -2.31 4.93 0.15
CA GLY A 103 -3.39 4.65 1.09
C GLY A 103 -3.44 5.68 2.23
N MET A 104 -2.30 5.97 2.85
CA MET A 104 -2.19 7.04 3.86
C MET A 104 -2.65 8.39 3.31
N TRP A 105 -2.24 8.76 2.10
CA TRP A 105 -2.62 10.03 1.48
C TRP A 105 -4.14 10.14 1.27
N ILE A 106 -4.79 9.07 0.80
CA ILE A 106 -6.24 9.05 0.63
C ILE A 106 -6.94 9.15 1.99
N SER A 107 -6.53 8.36 2.98
CA SER A 107 -7.15 8.37 4.31
C SER A 107 -7.03 9.74 4.99
N THR A 108 -5.82 10.30 5.03
CA THR A 108 -5.53 11.60 5.68
C THR A 108 -6.18 12.78 4.97
N THR A 109 -6.42 12.70 3.65
CA THR A 109 -7.17 13.76 2.96
C THR A 109 -8.68 13.58 3.07
N SER A 110 -9.18 12.36 3.30
CA SER A 110 -10.62 12.10 3.46
C SER A 110 -11.16 12.42 4.85
N ASN A 111 -10.34 12.42 5.89
CA ASN A 111 -10.78 12.54 7.30
C ASN A 111 -11.66 13.79 7.56
N ALA A 112 -11.18 14.99 7.20
CA ALA A 112 -11.91 16.24 7.39
C ALA A 112 -13.21 16.28 6.61
N ARG A 113 -13.25 15.64 5.42
CA ARG A 113 -14.44 15.57 4.58
C ARG A 113 -15.52 14.70 5.22
N VAL A 114 -15.13 13.59 5.85
CA VAL A 114 -16.04 12.73 6.61
C VAL A 114 -16.60 13.48 7.83
N THR A 115 -15.75 14.17 8.59
CA THR A 115 -16.19 14.98 9.75
C THR A 115 -17.16 16.08 9.34
N HIS A 116 -16.86 16.79 8.26
CA HIS A 116 -17.74 17.84 7.75
C HIS A 116 -19.08 17.29 7.26
N ALA A 117 -19.07 16.16 6.53
CA ALA A 117 -20.28 15.50 6.09
C ALA A 117 -21.13 14.98 7.26
N ALA A 118 -20.50 14.47 8.32
CA ALA A 118 -21.20 14.05 9.54
C ALA A 118 -21.92 15.23 10.21
N LYS A 119 -21.29 16.41 10.22
CA LYS A 119 -21.87 17.64 10.78
C LYS A 119 -23.06 18.17 9.97
N GLU A 120 -22.94 18.21 8.63
CA GLU A 120 -23.94 18.86 7.77
C GLU A 120 -25.07 17.92 7.31
N LYS A 121 -24.74 16.66 7.02
CA LYS A 121 -25.63 15.70 6.33
C LYS A 121 -25.88 14.42 7.13
N GLY A 122 -25.31 14.31 8.32
CA GLY A 122 -25.47 13.18 9.21
C GLY A 122 -24.65 11.94 8.81
N LEU A 123 -24.95 10.83 9.50
CA LEU A 123 -24.16 9.60 9.45
C LEU A 123 -24.13 8.94 8.06
N GLY A 124 -25.24 8.96 7.33
CA GLY A 124 -25.36 8.26 6.04
C GLY A 124 -24.36 8.77 5.00
N GLU A 125 -24.25 10.09 4.84
CA GLU A 125 -23.30 10.69 3.91
C GLU A 125 -21.85 10.54 4.39
N ALA A 126 -21.60 10.67 5.70
CA ALA A 126 -20.27 10.47 6.28
C ALA A 126 -19.74 9.06 5.99
N MET A 127 -20.59 8.04 6.21
CA MET A 127 -20.25 6.64 5.93
C MET A 127 -20.05 6.40 4.44
N ASN A 128 -20.87 7.00 3.58
CA ASN A 128 -20.71 6.89 2.12
C ASN A 128 -19.35 7.42 1.65
N ILE A 129 -18.93 8.59 2.15
CA ILE A 129 -17.63 9.19 1.83
C ILE A 129 -16.49 8.31 2.36
N ALA A 130 -16.59 7.82 3.60
CA ALA A 130 -15.57 6.95 4.20
C ALA A 130 -15.39 5.64 3.42
N ILE A 131 -16.50 4.96 3.07
CA ILE A 131 -16.48 3.72 2.28
C ILE A 131 -15.95 3.99 0.87
N THR A 132 -16.35 5.09 0.24
CA THR A 132 -15.85 5.46 -1.10
C THR A 132 -14.34 5.72 -1.08
N ALA A 133 -13.83 6.41 -0.06
CA ALA A 133 -12.39 6.65 0.10
C ALA A 133 -11.61 5.35 0.34
N ALA A 134 -12.12 4.49 1.23
CA ALA A 134 -11.52 3.17 1.49
C ALA A 134 -11.52 2.29 0.24
N SER A 135 -12.61 2.32 -0.53
CA SER A 135 -12.75 1.58 -1.79
C SER A 135 -11.78 2.09 -2.85
N ALA A 136 -11.57 3.40 -2.95
CA ALA A 136 -10.58 3.98 -3.86
C ALA A 136 -9.15 3.47 -3.54
N SER A 137 -8.77 3.46 -2.26
CA SER A 137 -7.47 2.91 -1.83
C SER A 137 -7.34 1.41 -2.10
N GLY A 138 -8.40 0.62 -1.86
CA GLY A 138 -8.41 -0.82 -2.11
C GLY A 138 -8.35 -1.16 -3.60
N LEU A 139 -9.04 -0.40 -4.44
CA LEU A 139 -8.98 -0.55 -5.89
C LEU A 139 -7.59 -0.21 -6.43
N LEU A 140 -6.92 0.84 -5.92
CA LEU A 140 -5.53 1.14 -6.30
C LEU A 140 -4.57 0.01 -5.91
N LEU A 141 -4.78 -0.63 -4.76
CA LEU A 141 -4.01 -1.82 -4.38
C LEU A 141 -4.23 -2.95 -5.40
N ALA A 142 -5.48 -3.20 -5.78
CA ALA A 142 -5.81 -4.23 -6.78
C ALA A 142 -5.16 -3.93 -8.14
N VAL A 143 -5.16 -2.68 -8.59
CA VAL A 143 -4.47 -2.23 -9.81
C VAL A 143 -2.99 -2.59 -9.74
N VAL A 144 -2.30 -2.16 -8.68
CA VAL A 144 -0.87 -2.39 -8.53
C VAL A 144 -0.58 -3.88 -8.52
N VAL A 145 -1.30 -4.68 -7.75
CA VAL A 145 -1.05 -6.14 -7.64
C VAL A 145 -1.32 -6.86 -8.96
N LEU A 146 -2.44 -6.59 -9.63
CA LEU A 146 -2.81 -7.24 -10.89
C LEU A 146 -1.86 -6.84 -12.01
N PHE A 147 -1.59 -5.55 -12.17
CA PHE A 147 -0.66 -5.04 -13.18
C PHE A 147 0.75 -5.59 -12.94
N TYR A 148 1.24 -5.51 -11.71
CA TYR A 148 2.59 -5.92 -11.35
C TYR A 148 2.81 -7.42 -11.56
N THR A 149 1.88 -8.26 -11.10
CA THR A 149 1.95 -9.71 -11.26
C THR A 149 1.91 -10.09 -12.74
N ALA A 150 1.02 -9.47 -13.52
CA ALA A 150 0.90 -9.74 -14.95
C ALA A 150 2.13 -9.25 -15.73
N PHE A 151 2.66 -8.08 -15.38
CA PHE A 151 3.86 -7.51 -15.99
C PHE A 151 5.06 -8.42 -15.79
N TRP A 152 5.34 -8.83 -14.54
CA TRP A 152 6.45 -9.75 -14.24
C TRP A 152 6.26 -11.11 -14.88
N PHE A 153 5.06 -11.67 -14.83
CA PHE A 153 4.79 -12.97 -15.45
C PHE A 153 5.06 -12.94 -16.97
N ASN A 154 4.60 -11.90 -17.68
CA ASN A 154 4.80 -11.80 -19.13
C ASN A 154 6.25 -11.52 -19.50
N ILE A 155 6.96 -10.65 -18.76
CA ILE A 155 8.36 -10.32 -19.08
C ILE A 155 9.28 -11.50 -18.85
N LEU A 156 9.08 -12.26 -17.77
CA LEU A 156 9.86 -13.45 -17.45
C LEU A 156 9.55 -14.59 -18.43
N PHE A 157 8.27 -14.78 -18.77
CA PHE A 157 7.87 -15.78 -19.75
C PHE A 157 8.50 -15.51 -21.12
N TRP A 158 8.56 -14.24 -21.54
CA TRP A 158 9.21 -13.87 -22.80
C TRP A 158 10.73 -14.02 -22.76
N TRP A 159 11.37 -13.64 -21.65
CA TRP A 159 12.82 -13.71 -21.49
C TRP A 159 13.34 -15.15 -21.46
N TYR A 160 12.74 -16.01 -20.63
CA TYR A 160 13.17 -17.40 -20.47
C TYR A 160 12.60 -18.33 -21.56
N GLY A 161 11.48 -17.97 -22.18
CA GLY A 161 10.89 -18.73 -23.29
C GLY A 161 11.62 -18.58 -24.63
N ARG A 162 12.59 -17.66 -24.74
CA ARG A 162 13.37 -17.44 -25.98
C ARG A 162 14.36 -18.56 -26.31
N GLY A 163 14.77 -19.36 -25.33
CA GLY A 163 15.84 -20.35 -25.49
C GLY A 163 15.44 -21.69 -26.10
N GLY A 164 14.22 -21.85 -26.60
CA GLY A 164 13.72 -23.16 -27.09
C GLY A 164 13.52 -24.21 -25.99
N VAL A 165 13.53 -23.78 -24.73
CA VAL A 165 13.36 -24.61 -23.54
C VAL A 165 11.90 -25.08 -23.43
N SER A 166 11.67 -26.25 -22.82
CA SER A 166 10.30 -26.76 -22.62
C SER A 166 9.42 -25.74 -21.88
N GLN A 167 8.13 -25.70 -22.25
CA GLN A 167 7.17 -24.77 -21.64
C GLN A 167 7.03 -24.98 -20.12
N ILE A 168 7.23 -26.21 -19.65
CA ILE A 168 7.15 -26.61 -18.24
C ILE A 168 8.31 -26.01 -17.44
N GLU A 169 9.53 -26.08 -17.97
CA GLU A 169 10.72 -25.54 -17.32
C GLU A 169 10.70 -24.01 -17.28
N THR A 170 10.21 -23.38 -18.35
CA THR A 170 9.98 -21.92 -18.38
C THR A 170 9.00 -21.50 -17.27
N LEU A 171 7.89 -22.23 -17.11
CA LEU A 171 6.90 -21.98 -16.05
C LEU A 171 7.51 -22.14 -14.64
N HIS A 172 8.30 -23.19 -14.43
CA HIS A 172 8.95 -23.44 -13.14
C HIS A 172 9.87 -22.27 -12.74
N ASN A 173 10.65 -21.76 -13.70
CA ASN A 173 11.56 -20.62 -13.46
C ASN A 173 10.79 -19.32 -13.20
N VAL A 174 9.72 -19.05 -13.97
CA VAL A 174 8.86 -17.87 -13.77
C VAL A 174 8.21 -17.91 -12.39
N VAL A 175 7.70 -19.06 -11.95
CA VAL A 175 7.06 -19.21 -10.63
C VAL A 175 8.07 -19.01 -9.50
N ASN A 176 9.26 -19.61 -9.58
CA ASN A 176 10.30 -19.42 -8.57
C ASN A 176 10.72 -17.95 -8.41
N ILE A 177 10.88 -17.23 -9.53
CA ILE A 177 11.16 -15.79 -9.49
C ILE A 177 9.94 -15.02 -8.96
N SER A 178 8.72 -15.47 -9.28
CA SER A 178 7.51 -14.81 -8.80
C SER A 178 7.37 -14.85 -7.28
N VAL A 179 7.75 -15.97 -6.66
CA VAL A 179 7.78 -16.09 -5.20
C VAL A 179 8.69 -15.03 -4.56
N THR A 180 9.83 -14.70 -5.19
CA THR A 180 10.76 -13.70 -4.65
C THR A 180 10.20 -12.27 -4.63
N PHE A 181 9.35 -11.89 -5.59
CA PHE A 181 8.65 -10.60 -5.47
C PHE A 181 7.59 -10.61 -4.38
N VAL A 182 6.88 -11.73 -4.17
CA VAL A 182 5.85 -11.86 -3.13
C VAL A 182 6.51 -11.72 -1.75
N ILE A 183 7.69 -12.31 -1.58
CA ILE A 183 8.52 -12.15 -0.37
C ILE A 183 8.86 -10.67 -0.16
N GLY A 184 9.32 -9.96 -1.19
CA GLY A 184 9.64 -8.53 -1.10
C GLY A 184 8.44 -7.67 -0.72
N ALA A 185 7.29 -7.90 -1.35
CA ALA A 185 6.04 -7.17 -1.04
C ALA A 185 5.54 -7.44 0.38
N SER A 186 5.58 -8.71 0.82
CA SER A 186 5.17 -9.14 2.16
C SER A 186 6.09 -8.61 3.24
N PHE A 187 7.40 -8.55 2.97
CA PHE A 187 8.38 -7.96 3.88
C PHE A 187 8.08 -6.48 4.14
N ALA A 188 7.85 -5.70 3.08
CA ALA A 188 7.45 -4.31 3.24
C ALA A 188 6.13 -4.16 4.03
N ALA A 189 5.13 -4.97 3.71
CA ALA A 189 3.85 -4.95 4.40
C ALA A 189 3.99 -5.29 5.89
N PHE A 190 4.85 -6.26 6.24
CA PHE A 190 5.12 -6.64 7.63
C PHE A 190 5.70 -5.46 8.42
N PHE A 191 6.73 -4.79 7.90
CA PHE A 191 7.34 -3.64 8.60
C PHE A 191 6.37 -2.48 8.73
N MET A 192 5.64 -2.14 7.66
CA MET A 192 4.65 -1.06 7.69
C MET A 192 3.54 -1.32 8.70
N ARG A 193 3.00 -2.54 8.73
CA ARG A 193 1.89 -2.90 9.63
C ARG A 193 2.35 -3.00 11.09
N THR A 194 3.47 -3.68 11.35
CA THR A 194 3.98 -3.86 12.71
C THR A 194 4.51 -2.56 13.28
N GLY A 195 5.34 -1.83 12.51
CA GLY A 195 5.87 -0.53 12.93
C GLY A 195 4.75 0.48 13.14
N GLY A 196 3.83 0.59 12.18
CA GLY A 196 2.70 1.52 12.27
C GLY A 196 1.77 1.16 13.42
N GLY A 197 1.53 -0.13 13.66
CA GLY A 197 0.72 -0.62 14.77
C GLY A 197 1.32 -0.31 16.14
N ILE A 198 2.65 -0.43 16.29
CA ILE A 198 3.34 -0.02 17.53
C ILE A 198 3.20 1.49 17.74
N PHE A 199 3.42 2.29 16.69
CA PHE A 199 3.32 3.75 16.77
C PHE A 199 1.91 4.19 17.19
N THR A 200 0.87 3.69 16.53
CA THR A 200 -0.50 4.09 16.83
C THR A 200 -0.97 3.57 18.18
N LYS A 201 -0.63 2.34 18.55
CA LYS A 201 -1.06 1.79 19.85
C LYS A 201 -0.36 2.43 21.04
N ALA A 202 0.91 2.83 20.90
CA ALA A 202 1.60 3.56 21.95
C ALA A 202 0.95 4.94 22.20
N ALA A 203 0.60 5.66 21.12
CA ALA A 203 -0.10 6.94 21.23
C ALA A 203 -1.51 6.78 21.82
N ASP A 204 -2.29 5.83 21.30
CA ASP A 204 -3.66 5.50 21.72
C ASP A 204 -3.72 5.17 23.22
N MET A 205 -2.85 4.27 23.70
CA MET A 205 -2.82 3.92 25.13
C MET A 205 -2.37 5.09 26.02
N GLY A 206 -1.40 5.90 25.57
CA GLY A 206 -0.93 7.06 26.33
C GLY A 206 -2.01 8.14 26.45
N ALA A 207 -2.66 8.46 25.34
CA ALA A 207 -3.71 9.46 25.25
C ALA A 207 -4.93 9.06 26.10
N ASP A 208 -5.37 7.81 25.98
CA ASP A 208 -6.55 7.32 26.69
C ASP A 208 -6.31 7.19 28.19
N TYR A 209 -5.15 6.68 28.61
CA TYR A 209 -4.87 6.46 30.02
C TYR A 209 -4.73 7.79 30.77
N VAL A 210 -3.84 8.67 30.31
CA VAL A 210 -3.59 9.95 30.98
C VAL A 210 -4.77 10.91 30.81
N GLY A 211 -5.37 10.93 29.62
CA GLY A 211 -6.49 11.82 29.31
C GLY A 211 -7.77 11.41 30.04
N LYS A 212 -8.26 10.18 29.82
CA LYS A 212 -9.56 9.74 30.32
C LYS A 212 -9.49 9.29 31.79
N VAL A 213 -8.50 8.47 32.14
CA VAL A 213 -8.45 7.81 33.45
C VAL A 213 -7.88 8.74 34.52
N GLU A 214 -6.76 9.40 34.25
CA GLU A 214 -6.11 10.26 35.25
C GLU A 214 -6.68 11.68 35.28
N SER A 215 -6.90 12.29 34.11
CA SER A 215 -7.28 13.70 34.01
C SER A 215 -8.79 13.95 33.84
N GLY A 216 -9.59 12.89 33.63
CA GLY A 216 -11.04 12.99 33.43
C GLY A 216 -11.45 13.78 32.18
N LEU A 217 -10.55 13.92 31.20
CA LEU A 217 -10.83 14.59 29.92
C LEU A 217 -11.70 13.69 29.04
N LYS A 218 -12.38 14.32 28.07
CA LYS A 218 -13.08 13.58 27.02
C LYS A 218 -12.06 12.93 26.08
N GLU A 219 -12.50 11.87 25.41
CA GLU A 219 -11.78 11.26 24.31
C GLU A 219 -11.46 12.29 23.22
N ASP A 220 -10.24 12.24 22.67
CA ASP A 220 -9.72 13.15 21.64
C ASP A 220 -9.80 14.66 22.02
N ASP A 221 -9.70 14.99 23.32
CA ASP A 221 -9.69 16.38 23.76
C ASP A 221 -8.42 17.12 23.29
N TYR A 222 -8.58 18.31 22.72
CA TYR A 222 -7.49 19.14 22.19
C TYR A 222 -6.43 19.55 23.22
N ARG A 223 -6.71 19.39 24.52
CA ARG A 223 -5.78 19.65 25.62
C ARG A 223 -4.81 18.49 25.85
N ASN A 224 -5.12 17.30 25.35
CA ASN A 224 -4.24 16.15 25.43
C ASN A 224 -3.12 16.28 24.38
N PRO A 225 -1.83 16.29 24.77
CA PRO A 225 -0.73 16.43 23.83
C PRO A 225 -0.36 15.14 23.09
N ALA A 226 -0.88 13.98 23.54
CA ALA A 226 -0.58 12.66 22.99
C ALA A 226 -1.36 12.36 21.70
#